data_AF-A0A0G4LF86-F1
#
_entry.id   AF-A0A0G4LF86-F1
#
_cell.length_a   1.000
_cell.length_b   1.000
_cell.length_c   1.000
_cell.angle_alpha   90.00
_cell.angle_beta   90.00
_cell.angle_gamma   90.00
#
_symmetry.space_group_name_H-M   'P 1'
#
loop_
_entity.id
_entity.type
_entity.pdbx_description
1 polymer ?
#
loop_
_entity_poly.entity_id
_entity_poly.type
_entity_poly.pdbx_seq_one_letter_code
_entity_poly.pdbx_strand_id
1 'polypeptide(L)'
;MNETLQPDIQKFLPEGLPDASKDGADVKRRPSAASTTPTAAASVATPAPDEEAPVSAEAASLPNGPTHVKQLRTLTLVRSRLDSVIKTFGDAMEFVFPPSELSAASGFLSVSAPEPGTGSFSSGAGEQQNTEEKGQQVLKKLREEVADLLKGDDAIAGIEKAAERVEELKELTMVWKGTAEENGRVRFIEGLAKMVEERHRELLREAEDTAKRETGEGNRPRKGSVKAKAEEAKTILGGYGLMSQLQKLRSGL
;
A
#
# COMPACT_ATOMS: atom_id res chain seq x y z
N MET A 1 25.01 12.39 -24.39
CA MET A 1 23.76 12.16 -23.62
C MET A 1 23.95 11.29 -22.37
N ASN A 2 25.16 10.82 -22.02
CA ASN A 2 25.38 10.00 -20.81
C ASN A 2 25.93 10.77 -19.60
N GLU A 3 26.27 12.06 -19.77
CA GLU A 3 26.94 12.86 -18.73
C GLU A 3 25.98 13.37 -17.65
N THR A 4 24.69 13.55 -17.96
CA THR A 4 23.68 14.01 -16.99
C THR A 4 23.28 12.96 -15.95
N LEU A 5 23.60 11.68 -16.18
CA LEU A 5 23.28 10.57 -15.27
C LEU A 5 24.38 10.26 -14.26
N GLN A 6 25.62 10.71 -14.50
CA GLN A 6 26.74 10.51 -13.59
C GLN A 6 26.49 10.96 -12.13
N PRO A 7 25.91 12.15 -11.86
CA PRO A 7 25.65 12.56 -10.48
C PRO A 7 24.60 11.68 -9.79
N ASP A 8 23.65 11.14 -10.54
CA ASP A 8 22.66 10.20 -10.00
C ASP A 8 23.30 8.84 -9.74
N ILE A 9 24.13 8.34 -10.66
CA ILE A 9 24.87 7.07 -10.51
C ILE A 9 25.77 7.08 -9.25
N GLN A 10 26.37 8.23 -8.91
CA GLN A 10 27.17 8.36 -7.69
C GLN A 10 26.36 8.10 -6.41
N LYS A 11 25.05 8.38 -6.39
CA LYS A 11 24.15 8.07 -5.25
C LYS A 11 23.94 6.57 -5.06
N PHE A 12 24.29 5.76 -6.06
CA PHE A 12 24.20 4.29 -6.02
C PHE A 12 25.54 3.62 -5.69
N LEU A 13 26.63 4.39 -5.56
CA LEU A 13 27.93 3.86 -5.13
C LEU A 13 28.02 3.83 -3.61
N PRO A 14 28.54 2.75 -2.99
CA PRO A 14 28.81 2.74 -1.56
C PRO A 14 29.84 3.83 -1.22
N GLU A 15 29.61 4.59 -0.13
CA GLU A 15 30.51 5.65 0.32
C GLU A 15 31.95 5.10 0.39
N GLY A 16 32.84 5.64 -0.45
CA GLY A 16 34.27 5.29 -0.46
C GLY A 16 34.84 4.68 -1.75
N LEU A 17 34.09 4.58 -2.85
CA LEU A 17 34.67 4.29 -4.16
C LEU A 17 34.93 5.59 -4.97
N PRO A 18 36.16 5.85 -5.43
CA PRO A 18 36.42 6.98 -6.31
C PRO A 18 35.73 6.79 -7.66
N ASP A 19 35.30 7.90 -8.23
CA ASP A 19 34.64 7.97 -9.53
C ASP A 19 35.59 7.48 -10.64
N ALA A 20 35.24 6.37 -11.29
CA ALA A 20 36.02 5.81 -12.39
C ALA A 20 36.10 6.75 -13.62
N SER A 21 35.35 7.85 -13.63
CA SER A 21 35.47 8.90 -14.65
C SER A 21 36.64 9.86 -14.43
N LYS A 22 37.32 9.83 -13.28
CA LYS A 22 38.48 10.70 -13.00
C LYS A 22 39.84 10.09 -13.39
N ASP A 23 39.92 8.77 -13.57
CA ASP A 23 41.13 8.07 -13.98
C ASP A 23 40.92 7.35 -15.33
N GLY A 24 41.01 8.08 -16.44
CA GLY A 24 40.76 7.46 -17.75
C GLY A 24 40.95 8.35 -18.97
N ALA A 25 41.89 9.30 -18.95
CA ALA A 25 42.48 9.77 -20.20
C ALA A 25 43.43 8.68 -20.72
N ASP A 26 43.26 8.29 -21.98
CA ASP A 26 44.09 7.34 -22.75
C ASP A 26 43.81 5.83 -22.56
N VAL A 27 42.67 5.36 -23.09
CA VAL A 27 42.62 4.01 -23.67
C VAL A 27 42.21 4.11 -25.13
N LYS A 28 43.24 4.00 -25.96
CA LYS A 28 43.22 3.99 -27.41
C LYS A 28 42.22 2.97 -27.96
N ARG A 29 41.29 3.45 -28.79
CA ARG A 29 40.46 2.65 -29.70
C ARG A 29 41.31 1.62 -30.46
N ARG A 30 40.91 0.35 -30.45
CA ARG A 30 41.34 -0.63 -31.46
C ARG A 30 40.13 -1.48 -31.91
N PRO A 31 39.97 -1.74 -33.21
CA PRO A 31 38.68 -2.10 -33.78
C PRO A 31 38.39 -3.61 -33.77
N SER A 32 37.09 -3.88 -33.97
CA SER A 32 36.43 -5.16 -34.24
C SER A 32 37.12 -6.05 -35.28
N ALA A 33 37.23 -7.35 -34.99
CA ALA A 33 37.35 -8.43 -35.96
C ALA A 33 36.85 -9.78 -35.39
N ALA A 34 35.74 -10.26 -35.97
CA ALA A 34 35.44 -11.63 -36.40
C ALA A 34 35.73 -12.86 -35.49
N SER A 35 34.62 -13.51 -35.10
CA SER A 35 34.31 -14.95 -35.19
C SER A 35 35.40 -16.01 -34.95
N THR A 36 35.18 -16.87 -33.95
CA THR A 36 35.30 -18.34 -34.07
C THR A 36 34.59 -19.02 -32.89
N THR A 37 33.64 -19.92 -33.18
CA THR A 37 33.15 -20.97 -32.27
C THR A 37 34.26 -22.00 -31.99
N PRO A 38 34.23 -22.68 -30.84
CA PRO A 38 33.94 -24.12 -30.93
C PRO A 38 33.06 -24.69 -29.82
N THR A 39 32.28 -25.69 -30.24
CA THR A 39 31.60 -26.76 -29.52
C THR A 39 32.50 -27.52 -28.53
N ALA A 40 32.00 -27.84 -27.32
CA ALA A 40 31.86 -29.21 -26.79
C ALA A 40 31.54 -29.25 -25.27
N ALA A 41 30.36 -29.81 -24.98
CA ALA A 41 30.00 -30.80 -23.95
C ALA A 41 30.54 -30.73 -22.49
N ALA A 42 29.55 -30.91 -21.60
CA ALA A 42 29.55 -31.56 -20.28
C ALA A 42 30.11 -30.78 -19.07
N SER A 43 29.23 -30.40 -18.14
CA SER A 43 28.89 -31.27 -17.00
C SER A 43 27.84 -30.61 -16.11
N VAL A 44 26.80 -31.38 -15.81
CA VAL A 44 25.78 -31.12 -14.79
C VAL A 44 26.45 -31.15 -13.42
N ALA A 45 26.17 -30.16 -12.57
CA ALA A 45 26.27 -30.27 -11.13
C ALA A 45 25.34 -29.26 -10.45
N THR A 46 24.21 -29.75 -9.95
CA THR A 46 23.39 -29.13 -8.91
C THR A 46 24.23 -28.95 -7.63
N PRO A 47 23.96 -27.91 -6.83
CA PRO A 47 23.53 -28.24 -5.47
C PRO A 47 22.38 -27.37 -4.95
N ALA A 48 21.53 -28.02 -4.16
CA ALA A 48 20.48 -27.46 -3.31
C ALA A 48 21.10 -26.85 -2.02
N PRO A 49 20.30 -26.17 -1.17
CA PRO A 49 20.75 -25.04 -0.35
C PRO A 49 21.37 -25.49 0.98
N ASP A 50 22.42 -24.79 1.40
CA ASP A 50 22.94 -24.86 2.77
C ASP A 50 22.71 -23.54 3.50
N GLU A 51 22.53 -23.72 4.81
CA GLU A 51 21.98 -22.84 5.82
C GLU A 51 22.63 -21.46 5.95
N GLU A 52 21.77 -20.50 6.33
CA GLU A 52 22.15 -19.19 6.84
C GLU A 52 23.00 -19.30 8.11
N ALA A 53 24.23 -18.78 8.05
CA ALA A 53 24.99 -18.40 9.24
C ALA A 53 25.35 -16.90 9.14
N PRO A 54 25.18 -16.13 10.23
CA PRO A 54 25.26 -14.68 10.19
C PRO A 54 26.71 -14.24 10.13
N VAL A 55 27.16 -13.74 8.98
CA VAL A 55 28.48 -13.11 8.88
C VAL A 55 28.40 -11.71 9.49
N SER A 56 29.09 -11.57 10.63
CA SER A 56 29.21 -10.36 11.44
C SER A 56 29.46 -9.09 10.62
N ALA A 57 28.70 -8.05 10.97
CA ALA A 57 28.81 -6.68 10.44
C ALA A 57 30.16 -5.98 10.75
N GLU A 58 31.10 -6.64 11.45
CA GLU A 58 32.38 -6.06 11.89
C GLU A 58 33.46 -6.02 10.79
N ALA A 59 33.25 -6.68 9.63
CA ALA A 59 34.22 -6.67 8.51
C ALA A 59 33.93 -5.58 7.45
N ALA A 60 32.95 -4.70 7.72
CA ALA A 60 32.45 -3.72 6.75
C ALA A 60 33.33 -2.47 6.58
N SER A 61 34.40 -2.28 7.37
CA SER A 61 35.13 -1.01 7.45
C SER A 61 36.64 -1.08 7.17
N LEU A 62 37.12 -2.02 6.35
CA LEU A 62 38.51 -1.95 5.84
C LEU A 62 38.57 -1.28 4.46
N PRO A 63 38.93 0.02 4.37
CA PRO A 63 39.03 0.76 3.10
C PRO A 63 40.12 0.25 2.15
N ASN A 64 40.94 -0.74 2.55
CA ASN A 64 42.12 -1.22 1.82
C ASN A 64 42.03 -2.66 1.32
N GLY A 65 40.83 -3.20 1.12
CA GLY A 65 40.66 -4.50 0.47
C GLY A 65 41.09 -4.50 -1.01
N PRO A 66 41.50 -5.65 -1.59
CA PRO A 66 41.83 -5.78 -3.01
C PRO A 66 40.70 -5.27 -3.91
N THR A 67 41.04 -4.69 -5.07
CA THR A 67 40.07 -4.10 -6.02
C THR A 67 38.96 -5.06 -6.41
N HIS A 68 39.28 -6.33 -6.67
CA HIS A 68 38.30 -7.37 -7.00
C HIS A 68 37.31 -7.64 -5.85
N VAL A 69 37.74 -7.56 -4.59
CA VAL A 69 36.85 -7.75 -3.43
C VAL A 69 35.89 -6.56 -3.31
N LYS A 70 36.36 -5.34 -3.57
CA LYS A 70 35.48 -4.15 -3.63
C LYS A 70 34.46 -4.27 -4.76
N GLN A 71 34.89 -4.68 -5.95
CA GLN A 71 34.01 -4.91 -7.09
C GLN A 71 32.95 -5.97 -6.80
N LEU A 72 33.32 -7.11 -6.20
CA LEU A 72 32.38 -8.15 -5.82
C LEU A 72 31.35 -7.66 -4.80
N ARG A 73 31.77 -6.88 -3.78
CA ARG A 73 30.83 -6.28 -2.81
C ARG A 73 29.86 -5.31 -3.49
N THR A 74 30.35 -4.45 -4.38
CA THR A 74 29.50 -3.55 -5.17
C THR A 74 28.52 -4.34 -6.03
N LEU A 75 28.95 -5.41 -6.71
CA LEU A 75 28.07 -6.26 -7.51
C LEU A 75 27.01 -6.97 -6.65
N THR A 76 27.37 -7.45 -5.45
CA THR A 76 26.39 -8.03 -4.50
C THR A 76 25.36 -7.01 -4.05
N LEU A 77 25.78 -5.78 -3.73
CA LEU A 77 24.86 -4.70 -3.33
C LEU A 77 23.95 -4.25 -4.50
N VAL A 78 24.52 -4.13 -5.70
CA VAL A 78 23.75 -3.80 -6.91
C VAL A 78 22.73 -4.89 -7.19
N ARG A 79 23.12 -6.17 -7.07
CA ARG A 79 22.21 -7.30 -7.22
C ARG A 79 21.07 -7.23 -6.22
N SER A 80 21.34 -7.09 -4.92
CA SER A 80 20.28 -7.03 -3.90
C SER A 80 19.34 -5.83 -4.12
N ARG A 81 19.88 -4.69 -4.59
CA ARG A 81 19.07 -3.52 -4.91
C ARG A 81 18.20 -3.74 -6.16
N LEU A 82 18.74 -4.37 -7.19
CA LEU A 82 17.97 -4.73 -8.39
C LEU A 82 16.88 -5.74 -8.06
N ASP A 83 17.16 -6.76 -7.24
CA ASP A 83 16.16 -7.74 -6.81
C ASP A 83 14.99 -7.06 -6.07
N SER A 84 15.28 -6.09 -5.20
CA SER A 84 14.25 -5.26 -4.54
C SER A 84 13.44 -4.41 -5.53
N VAL A 85 14.09 -3.73 -6.48
CA VAL A 85 13.39 -2.91 -7.49
C VAL A 85 12.51 -3.79 -8.39
N ILE A 86 13.01 -4.94 -8.82
CA ILE A 86 12.25 -5.90 -9.64
C ILE A 86 11.01 -6.37 -8.87
N LYS A 87 11.16 -6.68 -7.58
CA LYS A 87 10.01 -7.07 -6.74
C LYS A 87 8.99 -5.94 -6.65
N THR A 88 9.39 -4.73 -6.24
CA THR A 88 8.46 -3.60 -6.07
C THR A 88 7.75 -3.24 -7.37
N PHE A 89 8.47 -3.19 -8.51
CA PHE A 89 7.84 -2.91 -9.79
C PHE A 89 7.02 -4.10 -10.31
N GLY A 90 7.39 -5.33 -9.98
CA GLY A 90 6.60 -6.53 -10.25
C GLY A 90 5.25 -6.48 -9.56
N ASP A 91 5.25 -6.30 -8.24
CA ASP A 91 4.05 -6.17 -7.42
C ASP A 91 3.20 -4.99 -7.91
N ALA A 92 3.84 -3.88 -8.31
CA ALA A 92 3.15 -2.72 -8.86
C ALA A 92 2.46 -3.04 -10.19
N MET A 93 3.12 -3.78 -11.08
CA MET A 93 2.52 -4.21 -12.35
C MET A 93 1.34 -5.17 -12.17
N GLU A 94 1.32 -5.98 -11.10
CA GLU A 94 0.19 -6.83 -10.77
C GLU A 94 -1.02 -6.03 -10.28
N PHE A 95 -0.79 -4.88 -9.63
CA PHE A 95 -1.85 -3.95 -9.27
C PHE A 95 -2.32 -3.14 -10.50
N VAL A 96 -3.02 -3.80 -11.41
CA VAL A 96 -3.59 -3.17 -12.62
C VAL A 96 -4.81 -2.32 -12.25
N PHE A 97 -4.85 -1.08 -12.73
CA PHE A 97 -5.95 -0.15 -12.49
C PHE A 97 -6.78 0.04 -13.76
N PRO A 98 -8.11 -0.19 -13.73
CA PRO A 98 -8.93 -0.10 -14.92
C PRO A 98 -9.04 1.37 -15.39
N PRO A 99 -8.97 1.65 -16.70
CA PRO A 99 -9.03 3.00 -17.23
C PRO A 99 -10.34 3.74 -16.93
N SER A 100 -11.44 3.02 -16.67
CA SER A 100 -12.69 3.62 -16.20
C SER A 100 -12.56 4.36 -14.86
N GLU A 101 -11.74 3.85 -13.94
CA GLU A 101 -11.48 4.47 -12.62
C GLU A 101 -10.57 5.71 -12.76
N LEU A 102 -9.74 5.77 -13.81
CA LEU A 102 -9.00 6.99 -14.19
C LEU A 102 -9.93 8.04 -14.80
N SER A 103 -10.90 7.60 -15.59
CA SER A 103 -11.86 8.46 -16.30
C SER A 103 -12.85 9.15 -15.37
N ALA A 104 -13.13 8.59 -14.19
CA ALA A 104 -13.95 9.24 -13.17
C ALA A 104 -13.31 10.54 -12.62
N ALA A 105 -11.99 10.73 -12.74
CA ALA A 105 -11.29 11.94 -12.32
C ALA A 105 -11.11 12.99 -13.43
N SER A 106 -11.24 12.60 -14.71
CA SER A 106 -11.15 13.49 -15.86
C SER A 106 -12.43 13.36 -16.69
N GLY A 107 -13.37 14.27 -16.44
CA GLY A 107 -14.70 14.26 -17.04
C GLY A 107 -14.66 13.92 -18.52
N PHE A 108 -15.38 12.86 -18.88
CA PHE A 108 -15.56 12.32 -20.22
C PHE A 108 -15.54 13.42 -21.30
N LEU A 109 -14.50 13.41 -22.13
CA LEU A 109 -14.60 13.95 -23.48
C LEU A 109 -15.59 13.04 -24.24
N SER A 110 -16.89 13.36 -24.16
CA SER A 110 -17.92 12.83 -25.05
C SER A 110 -17.61 13.28 -26.48
N VAL A 111 -16.68 12.58 -27.12
CA VAL A 111 -16.64 12.50 -28.56
C VAL A 111 -17.63 11.41 -28.91
N SER A 112 -18.74 11.77 -29.53
CA SER A 112 -19.70 10.82 -30.12
C SER A 112 -18.96 9.84 -31.04
N ALA A 113 -18.55 8.70 -30.49
CA ALA A 113 -18.06 7.56 -31.25
C ALA A 113 -19.28 6.69 -31.62
N PRO A 114 -19.33 6.19 -32.87
CA PRO A 114 -20.53 5.62 -33.46
C PRO A 114 -21.03 4.40 -32.69
N GLU A 115 -22.35 4.28 -32.69
CA GLU A 115 -23.15 3.16 -32.20
C GLU A 115 -22.49 1.81 -32.51
N PRO A 116 -22.26 0.93 -31.50
CA PRO A 116 -21.65 -0.38 -31.70
C PRO A 116 -22.69 -1.33 -32.30
N GLY A 117 -23.01 -1.10 -33.57
CA GLY A 117 -23.82 -1.98 -34.39
C GLY A 117 -23.04 -2.32 -35.64
N THR A 118 -22.49 -3.53 -35.71
CA THR A 118 -22.11 -4.21 -36.96
C THR A 118 -21.15 -3.47 -37.90
N GLY A 119 -19.83 -3.62 -37.71
CA GLY A 119 -18.89 -3.08 -38.69
C GLY A 119 -17.40 -3.30 -38.39
N SER A 120 -16.93 -4.52 -38.64
CA SER A 120 -15.55 -4.92 -38.97
C SER A 120 -14.51 -3.80 -39.21
N PHE A 121 -13.89 -3.26 -38.16
CA PHE A 121 -12.49 -2.79 -38.12
C PHE A 121 -12.02 -2.58 -36.65
N SER A 122 -12.36 -3.51 -35.75
CA SER A 122 -11.96 -3.45 -34.35
C SER A 122 -10.82 -4.43 -34.08
N SER A 123 -9.58 -3.96 -34.20
CA SER A 123 -8.41 -4.64 -33.62
C SER A 123 -7.90 -3.96 -32.34
N GLY A 124 -8.49 -2.81 -31.95
CA GLY A 124 -8.07 -2.06 -30.76
C GLY A 124 -9.03 -2.13 -29.56
N ALA A 125 -10.33 -2.40 -29.77
CA ALA A 125 -11.30 -2.41 -28.66
C ALA A 125 -11.25 -3.70 -27.84
N GLY A 126 -10.84 -4.83 -28.45
CA GLY A 126 -10.74 -6.11 -27.74
C GLY A 126 -9.65 -6.14 -26.65
N GLU A 127 -8.51 -5.48 -26.89
CA GLU A 127 -7.45 -5.36 -25.89
C GLU A 127 -7.82 -4.41 -24.75
N GLN A 128 -8.53 -3.32 -25.04
CA GLN A 128 -9.02 -2.38 -24.04
C GLN A 128 -10.08 -3.01 -23.11
N GLN A 129 -10.96 -3.86 -23.64
CA GLN A 129 -11.93 -4.60 -22.84
C GLN A 129 -11.25 -5.63 -21.93
N ASN A 130 -10.18 -6.27 -22.39
CA ASN A 130 -9.43 -7.26 -21.62
C ASN A 130 -8.67 -6.62 -20.45
N THR A 131 -8.05 -5.46 -20.65
CA THR A 131 -7.36 -4.72 -19.58
C THR A 131 -8.32 -4.09 -18.59
N GLU A 132 -9.46 -3.58 -19.05
CA GLU A 132 -10.55 -3.09 -18.20
C GLU A 132 -11.07 -4.20 -17.28
N GLU A 133 -11.42 -5.35 -17.84
CA GLU A 133 -11.95 -6.48 -17.06
C GLU A 133 -10.91 -6.98 -16.04
N LYS A 134 -9.65 -7.15 -16.45
CA LYS A 134 -8.55 -7.54 -15.55
C LYS A 134 -8.37 -6.54 -14.41
N GLY A 135 -8.34 -5.24 -14.71
CA GLY A 135 -8.22 -4.20 -13.70
C GLY A 135 -9.37 -4.29 -12.68
N GLN A 136 -10.62 -4.37 -13.15
CA GLN A 136 -11.77 -4.52 -12.26
C GLN A 136 -11.68 -5.78 -11.39
N GLN A 137 -11.24 -6.91 -11.95
CA GLN A 137 -11.03 -8.15 -11.19
C GLN A 137 -9.95 -7.99 -10.12
N VAL A 138 -8.83 -7.32 -10.42
CA VAL A 138 -7.76 -7.05 -9.43
C VAL A 138 -8.29 -6.19 -8.29
N LEU A 139 -8.99 -5.09 -8.58
CA LEU A 139 -9.56 -4.21 -7.56
C LEU A 139 -10.61 -4.94 -6.71
N LYS A 140 -11.42 -5.80 -7.32
CA LYS A 140 -12.39 -6.63 -6.61
C LYS A 140 -11.69 -7.61 -5.68
N LYS A 141 -10.67 -8.31 -6.15
CA LYS A 141 -9.87 -9.25 -5.33
C LYS A 141 -9.23 -8.56 -4.14
N LEU A 142 -8.67 -7.37 -4.30
CA LEU A 142 -8.09 -6.61 -3.20
C LEU A 142 -9.14 -6.21 -2.14
N ARG A 143 -10.35 -5.81 -2.58
CA ARG A 143 -11.46 -5.54 -1.65
C ARG A 143 -11.90 -6.81 -0.91
N GLU A 144 -11.98 -7.93 -1.61
CA GLU A 144 -12.35 -9.23 -1.04
C GLU A 144 -11.29 -9.71 -0.04
N GLU A 145 -10.01 -9.61 -0.38
CA GLU A 145 -8.87 -9.94 0.49
C GLU A 145 -8.95 -9.17 1.82
N VAL A 146 -9.10 -7.84 1.74
CA VAL A 146 -9.24 -6.99 2.95
C VAL A 146 -10.53 -7.34 3.71
N ALA A 147 -11.65 -7.55 3.01
CA ALA A 147 -12.91 -7.92 3.66
C ALA A 147 -12.84 -9.28 4.35
N ASP A 148 -12.06 -10.23 3.82
CA ASP A 148 -11.90 -11.56 4.40
C ASP A 148 -10.96 -11.53 5.62
N LEU A 149 -9.90 -10.71 5.59
CA LEU A 149 -9.09 -10.43 6.78
C LEU A 149 -9.93 -9.87 7.93
N LEU A 150 -10.89 -8.99 7.62
CA LEU A 150 -11.79 -8.38 8.61
C LEU A 150 -12.88 -9.34 9.14
N LYS A 151 -13.18 -10.45 8.46
CA LYS A 151 -14.15 -11.47 8.90
C LYS A 151 -13.50 -12.62 9.67
N GLY A 152 -12.18 -12.63 9.82
CA GLY A 152 -11.45 -13.71 10.47
C GLY A 152 -11.92 -13.97 11.91
N ASP A 153 -11.56 -15.14 12.44
CA ASP A 153 -12.01 -15.60 13.77
C ASP A 153 -11.59 -14.67 14.91
N ASP A 154 -10.44 -13.98 14.77
CA ASP A 154 -9.97 -12.95 15.70
C ASP A 154 -10.17 -11.57 15.08
N ALA A 155 -11.16 -10.84 15.60
CA ALA A 155 -11.55 -9.54 15.08
C ALA A 155 -10.47 -8.46 15.28
N ILE A 156 -9.65 -8.56 16.33
CA ILE A 156 -8.58 -7.58 16.60
C ILE A 156 -7.40 -7.85 15.67
N ALA A 157 -6.91 -9.10 15.63
CA ALA A 157 -5.82 -9.48 14.75
C ALA A 157 -6.21 -9.35 13.25
N GLY A 158 -7.49 -9.54 12.92
CA GLY A 158 -8.03 -9.33 11.57
C GLY A 158 -7.95 -7.87 11.13
N ILE A 159 -8.25 -6.92 12.03
CA ILE A 159 -8.10 -5.48 11.76
C ILE A 159 -6.63 -5.10 11.58
N GLU A 160 -5.73 -5.61 12.44
CA GLU A 160 -4.29 -5.31 12.33
C GLU A 160 -3.72 -5.79 11.00
N LYS A 161 -4.02 -7.03 10.60
CA LYS A 161 -3.58 -7.59 9.30
C LYS A 161 -4.19 -6.85 8.12
N ALA A 162 -5.47 -6.46 8.23
CA ALA A 162 -6.11 -5.67 7.19
C ALA A 162 -5.48 -4.27 7.07
N ALA A 163 -5.11 -3.65 8.19
CA ALA A 163 -4.41 -2.36 8.20
C ALA A 163 -3.01 -2.47 7.59
N GLU A 164 -2.24 -3.49 7.96
CA GLU A 164 -0.92 -3.80 7.38
C GLU A 164 -1.02 -3.97 5.87
N ARG A 165 -2.02 -4.74 5.39
CA ARG A 165 -2.24 -4.93 3.96
C ARG A 165 -2.57 -3.64 3.21
N VAL A 166 -3.37 -2.76 3.81
CA VAL A 166 -3.68 -1.44 3.24
C VAL A 166 -2.44 -0.54 3.20
N GLU A 167 -1.56 -0.65 4.20
CA GLU A 167 -0.29 0.07 4.24
C GLU A 167 0.68 -0.40 3.15
N GLU A 168 0.81 -1.70 2.92
CA GLU A 168 1.61 -2.25 1.80
C GLU A 168 1.16 -1.69 0.44
N LEU A 169 -0.16 -1.65 0.20
CA LEU A 169 -0.73 -1.10 -1.04
C LEU A 169 -0.43 0.41 -1.18
N LYS A 170 -0.40 1.13 -0.06
CA LYS A 170 -0.03 2.56 -0.03
C LYS A 170 1.43 2.77 -0.37
N GLU A 171 2.34 1.95 0.15
CA GLU A 171 3.76 2.01 -0.22
C GLU A 171 3.95 1.74 -1.72
N LEU A 172 3.25 0.75 -2.26
CA LEU A 172 3.31 0.42 -3.68
C LEU A 172 2.89 1.59 -4.58
N THR A 173 1.94 2.41 -4.11
CA THR A 173 1.43 3.57 -4.86
C THR A 173 2.51 4.62 -5.15
N MET A 174 3.61 4.63 -4.39
CA MET A 174 4.75 5.52 -4.62
C MET A 174 5.38 5.34 -6.01
N VAL A 175 5.25 4.15 -6.61
CA VAL A 175 5.74 3.87 -7.98
C VAL A 175 5.04 4.72 -9.03
N TRP A 176 3.78 5.11 -8.79
CA TRP A 176 2.97 5.92 -9.70
C TRP A 176 2.98 7.42 -9.38
N LYS A 177 3.82 7.86 -8.45
CA LYS A 177 3.89 9.28 -8.07
C LYS A 177 4.17 10.16 -9.29
N GLY A 178 3.34 11.18 -9.52
CA GLY A 178 3.41 12.08 -10.66
C GLY A 178 2.81 11.52 -11.95
N THR A 179 2.22 10.32 -11.93
CA THR A 179 1.47 9.76 -13.07
C THR A 179 -0.02 10.10 -13.00
N ALA A 180 -0.73 9.94 -14.11
CA ALA A 180 -2.19 10.12 -14.14
C ALA A 180 -2.96 9.14 -13.25
N GLU A 181 -2.34 8.02 -12.85
CA GLU A 181 -2.99 6.98 -12.05
C GLU A 181 -2.87 7.20 -10.54
N GLU A 182 -1.95 8.08 -10.09
CA GLU A 182 -1.65 8.31 -8.67
C GLU A 182 -2.93 8.56 -7.86
N ASN A 183 -3.73 9.54 -8.27
CA ASN A 183 -4.89 9.98 -7.53
C ASN A 183 -6.02 8.92 -7.51
N GLY A 184 -6.19 8.15 -8.58
CA GLY A 184 -7.18 7.07 -8.63
C GLY A 184 -6.82 5.93 -7.67
N ARG A 185 -5.55 5.53 -7.66
CA ARG A 185 -5.02 4.48 -6.79
C ARG A 185 -5.08 4.89 -5.32
N VAL A 186 -4.68 6.12 -4.98
CA VAL A 186 -4.77 6.65 -3.61
C VAL A 186 -6.21 6.62 -3.10
N ARG A 187 -7.18 7.10 -3.89
CA ARG A 187 -8.60 7.08 -3.49
C ARG A 187 -9.16 5.68 -3.28
N PHE A 188 -8.76 4.72 -4.11
CA PHE A 188 -9.14 3.33 -3.94
C PHE A 188 -8.64 2.79 -2.59
N ILE A 189 -7.37 3.06 -2.26
CA ILE A 189 -6.75 2.64 -0.99
C ILE A 189 -7.39 3.34 0.21
N GLU A 190 -7.71 4.63 0.11
CA GLU A 190 -8.49 5.35 1.13
C GLU A 190 -9.86 4.69 1.38
N GLY A 191 -10.50 4.19 0.33
CA GLY A 191 -11.72 3.40 0.44
C GLY A 191 -11.54 2.10 1.22
N LEU A 192 -10.42 1.40 1.02
CA LEU A 192 -10.06 0.21 1.81
C LEU A 192 -9.76 0.57 3.27
N ALA A 193 -8.98 1.63 3.51
CA ALA A 193 -8.68 2.11 4.86
C ALA A 193 -9.95 2.43 5.63
N LYS A 194 -10.91 3.10 4.98
CA LYS A 194 -12.22 3.40 5.58
C LYS A 194 -13.00 2.14 5.99
N MET A 195 -12.92 1.05 5.21
CA MET A 195 -13.55 -0.24 5.55
C MET A 195 -12.95 -0.83 6.84
N VAL A 196 -11.63 -0.75 6.99
CA VAL A 196 -10.91 -1.19 8.20
C VAL A 196 -11.29 -0.32 9.40
N GLU A 197 -11.33 1.01 9.24
CA GLU A 197 -11.73 1.96 10.28
C GLU A 197 -13.20 1.78 10.73
N GLU A 198 -14.10 1.48 9.79
CA GLU A 198 -15.51 1.20 10.11
C GLU A 198 -15.65 -0.07 10.96
N ARG A 199 -14.91 -1.14 10.62
CA ARG A 199 -14.86 -2.35 11.45
C ARG A 199 -14.25 -2.13 12.81
N HIS A 200 -13.17 -1.35 12.88
CA HIS A 200 -12.57 -0.99 14.16
C HIS A 200 -13.55 -0.20 15.06
N ARG A 201 -14.29 0.75 14.49
CA ARG A 201 -15.33 1.49 15.22
C ARG A 201 -16.50 0.61 15.65
N GLU A 202 -16.91 -0.35 14.82
CA GLU A 202 -17.96 -1.33 15.15
C GLU A 202 -17.55 -2.17 16.37
N LEU A 203 -16.33 -2.73 16.37
CA LEU A 203 -15.84 -3.51 17.51
C LEU A 203 -15.77 -2.71 18.81
N LEU A 204 -15.31 -1.46 18.76
CA LEU A 204 -15.29 -0.60 19.95
C LEU A 204 -16.69 -0.36 20.50
N ARG A 205 -17.67 -0.15 19.61
CA ARG A 205 -19.07 0.04 20.00
C ARG A 205 -19.68 -1.24 20.60
N GLU A 206 -19.35 -2.42 20.06
CA GLU A 206 -19.79 -3.71 20.62
C GLU A 206 -19.19 -3.97 22.01
N ALA A 207 -17.92 -3.60 22.21
CA ALA A 207 -17.27 -3.66 23.52
C ALA A 207 -17.92 -2.72 24.55
N GLU A 208 -18.32 -1.51 24.14
CA GLU A 208 -19.06 -0.57 25.00
C GLU A 208 -20.47 -1.08 25.35
N ASP A 209 -21.20 -1.62 24.37
CA ASP A 209 -22.57 -2.14 24.56
C ASP A 209 -22.59 -3.39 25.46
N THR A 210 -21.58 -4.25 25.37
CA THR A 210 -21.41 -5.41 26.26
C THR A 210 -21.08 -4.97 27.68
N ALA A 211 -20.13 -4.06 27.88
CA ALA A 211 -19.80 -3.51 29.19
C ALA A 211 -21.01 -2.83 29.88
N LYS A 212 -21.87 -2.17 29.10
CA LYS A 212 -23.08 -1.49 29.60
C LYS A 212 -24.22 -2.47 29.96
N ARG A 213 -24.30 -3.62 29.29
CA ARG A 213 -25.23 -4.71 29.64
C ARG A 213 -24.80 -5.40 30.93
N GLU A 214 -23.50 -5.67 31.09
CA GLU A 214 -22.96 -6.30 32.31
C GLU A 214 -23.09 -5.39 33.55
N THR A 215 -22.97 -4.07 33.39
CA THR A 215 -23.21 -3.12 34.49
C THR A 215 -24.69 -2.77 34.73
N GLY A 216 -25.59 -3.11 33.80
CA GLY A 216 -27.03 -2.83 33.87
C GLY A 216 -27.88 -3.93 34.51
N GLU A 217 -27.34 -5.13 34.73
CA GLU A 217 -28.08 -6.29 35.24
C GLU A 217 -28.11 -6.40 36.79
N GLY A 218 -27.68 -5.35 37.49
CA GLY A 218 -27.59 -5.33 38.96
C GLY A 218 -28.62 -4.48 39.71
N ASN A 219 -29.46 -3.66 39.06
CA ASN A 219 -30.36 -2.77 39.82
C ASN A 219 -31.73 -2.54 39.15
N ARG A 220 -32.61 -3.54 39.26
CA ARG A 220 -34.06 -3.31 39.19
C ARG A 220 -34.61 -3.03 40.59
N PRO A 221 -34.89 -1.78 40.99
CA PRO A 221 -35.81 -1.56 42.09
C PRO A 221 -37.23 -1.86 41.60
N ARG A 222 -37.77 -3.01 42.01
CA ARG A 222 -39.20 -3.24 41.98
C ARG A 222 -39.88 -2.26 42.95
N LYS A 223 -41.03 -1.74 42.51
CA LYS A 223 -42.19 -1.26 43.29
C LYS A 223 -42.30 0.26 43.48
N GLY A 224 -43.33 0.84 42.85
CA GLY A 224 -43.75 2.21 43.13
C GLY A 224 -44.79 2.75 42.14
N SER A 225 -45.96 2.10 42.07
CA SER A 225 -47.14 2.63 41.40
C SER A 225 -47.53 4.01 41.94
N VAL A 226 -47.42 5.08 41.15
CA VAL A 226 -48.34 6.23 41.26
C VAL A 226 -48.55 6.87 39.88
N LYS A 227 -49.81 6.93 39.46
CA LYS A 227 -50.31 7.74 38.34
C LYS A 227 -49.87 9.20 38.50
N ALA A 228 -49.34 9.81 37.44
CA ALA A 228 -49.53 11.24 37.20
C ALA A 228 -49.57 11.53 35.69
N LYS A 229 -50.73 12.04 35.29
CA LYS A 229 -51.19 12.62 34.03
C LYS A 229 -50.11 13.28 33.16
N ALA A 230 -50.26 13.05 31.85
CA ALA A 230 -49.82 13.94 30.79
C ALA A 230 -50.41 15.36 30.96
N GLU A 231 -49.61 16.39 30.67
CA GLU A 231 -49.93 17.48 29.74
C GLU A 231 -48.79 18.51 29.71
N GLU A 232 -48.60 19.09 28.52
CA GLU A 232 -47.95 20.35 28.16
C GLU A 232 -46.61 20.81 28.79
N ALA A 233 -45.59 20.98 27.93
CA ALA A 233 -45.04 22.31 27.61
C ALA A 233 -43.87 22.18 26.61
N LYS A 234 -44.17 22.33 25.32
CA LYS A 234 -43.21 22.83 24.34
C LYS A 234 -43.02 24.33 24.59
N THR A 235 -42.00 24.72 25.33
CA THR A 235 -41.45 26.08 25.28
C THR A 235 -40.10 26.15 26.00
N ILE A 236 -39.17 26.90 25.39
CA ILE A 236 -37.96 27.50 25.99
C ILE A 236 -36.66 26.68 25.85
N LEU A 237 -36.12 26.78 24.63
CA LEU A 237 -34.77 27.33 24.41
C LEU A 237 -34.37 28.32 25.52
N GLY A 238 -33.45 27.94 26.41
CA GLY A 238 -32.82 28.87 27.35
C GLY A 238 -32.47 28.29 28.72
N GLY A 239 -31.29 27.67 28.82
CA GLY A 239 -30.27 27.93 29.85
C GLY A 239 -30.57 28.11 31.34
N TYR A 240 -31.75 27.80 31.88
CA TYR A 240 -32.09 28.10 33.29
C TYR A 240 -32.87 26.98 33.98
N GLY A 241 -32.32 25.76 34.01
CA GLY A 241 -32.90 24.61 34.73
C GLY A 241 -32.06 24.09 35.91
N LEU A 242 -30.73 24.08 35.78
CA LEU A 242 -29.84 23.43 36.75
C LEU A 242 -29.50 24.32 37.96
N MET A 243 -29.30 25.62 37.77
CA MET A 243 -28.99 26.54 38.89
C MET A 243 -30.14 26.69 39.89
N SER A 244 -31.38 26.59 39.43
CA SER A 244 -32.59 26.59 40.27
C SER A 244 -32.65 25.38 41.22
N GLN A 245 -32.25 24.20 40.73
CA GLN A 245 -32.18 22.98 41.53
C GLN A 245 -31.06 23.03 42.59
N LEU A 246 -29.91 23.62 42.25
CA LEU A 246 -28.81 23.82 43.22
C LEU A 246 -29.16 24.84 44.31
N GLN A 247 -29.89 25.90 43.96
CA GLN A 247 -30.30 26.92 44.93
C GLN A 247 -31.29 26.37 45.96
N LYS A 248 -32.19 25.46 45.54
CA LYS A 248 -33.11 24.73 46.44
C LYS A 248 -32.39 23.79 47.42
N LEU A 249 -31.29 23.16 47.00
CA LEU A 249 -30.49 22.31 47.89
C LEU A 249 -29.70 23.12 48.91
N ARG A 250 -29.27 24.34 48.57
CA ARG A 250 -28.54 25.22 49.49
C ARG A 250 -29.44 25.90 50.53
N SER A 251 -30.69 26.21 50.18
CA SER A 251 -31.64 26.86 51.09
C SER A 251 -32.44 25.86 51.96
N GLY A 252 -32.17 24.56 51.83
CA GLY A 252 -32.88 23.49 52.52
C GLY A 252 -32.06 22.86 53.64
N LEU A 253 -31.60 23.66 54.60
CA LEU A 253 -31.25 23.25 55.97
C LEU A 253 -31.48 24.43 56.92
#